data_AF-A0A0L6WMZ1-F1
#
_entry.id   AF-A0A0L6WMZ1-F1
#
_cell.length_a   1.000
_cell.length_b   1.000
_cell.length_c   1.000
_cell.angle_alpha   90.00
_cell.angle_beta   90.00
_cell.angle_gamma   90.00
#
_symmetry.space_group_name_H-M   'P 1'
#
loop_
_entity.id
_entity.type
_entity.pdbx_description
1 polymer ?
#
loop_
_entity_poly.entity_id
_entity_poly.type
_entity_poly.pdbx_seq_one_letter_code
_entity_poly.pdbx_strand_id
1 'polypeptide(L)' 'LHTGHALLNGHLHRIQKRELGICSKCKEARETVQHYLIECKGYEDKRHTMWEAVGNSMRDLKMLFGE' A
#
# COMPACT_ATOMS: atom_id res chain seq x y z
N LEU A 1 1.44 -8.71 -16.81
CA LEU A 1 1.22 -8.55 -15.36
C LEU A 1 -0.27 -8.28 -15.15
N HIS A 2 -1.03 -9.33 -14.90
CA HIS A 2 -2.51 -9.31 -14.88
C HIS A 2 -3.03 -9.69 -13.49
N THR A 3 -2.27 -9.37 -12.45
CA THR A 3 -2.58 -9.86 -11.10
C THR A 3 -3.46 -8.91 -10.30
N GLY A 4 -3.68 -7.66 -10.70
CA GLY A 4 -4.37 -6.69 -9.84
C GLY A 4 -3.67 -6.46 -8.49
N HIS A 5 -2.46 -7.01 -8.32
CA HIS A 5 -1.66 -6.89 -7.11
C HIS A 5 -0.72 -5.71 -7.28
N ALA A 6 -0.75 -4.78 -6.33
CA ALA A 6 0.26 -3.76 -6.23
C ALA A 6 1.63 -4.45 -6.00
N LEU A 7 2.59 -4.18 -6.89
CA LEU A 7 3.97 -4.65 -6.75
C LEU A 7 4.66 -3.82 -5.67
N LEU A 8 4.41 -4.20 -4.41
CA LEU A 8 4.98 -3.52 -3.26
C LEU A 8 6.43 -3.94 -3.08
N ASN A 9 7.28 -2.98 -2.72
CA ASN A 9 8.72 -3.16 -2.60
C ASN A 9 9.09 -4.27 -1.61
N GLY A 10 8.27 -4.50 -0.56
CA GLY A 10 8.45 -5.61 0.36
C GLY A 10 8.30 -6.99 -0.31
N HIS A 11 7.37 -7.13 -1.26
CA HIS A 11 7.19 -8.34 -2.06
C HIS A 11 8.32 -8.48 -3.09
N LEU A 12 8.70 -7.39 -3.77
CA LEU A 12 9.80 -7.38 -4.75
C LEU A 12 11.14 -7.78 -4.10
N HIS A 13 11.40 -7.34 -2.87
CA HIS A 13 12.57 -7.77 -2.10
C HIS A 13 12.50 -9.26 -1.74
N ARG A 14 11.32 -9.80 -1.42
CA ARG A 14 11.16 -11.23 -1.09
C ARG A 14 11.49 -12.13 -2.29
N ILE A 15 11.15 -11.69 -3.50
CA ILE A 15 11.48 -12.40 -4.75
C ILE A 15 12.84 -11.98 -5.33
N GLN A 16 13.68 -11.28 -4.55
CA GLN A 16 15.02 -10.82 -4.93
C GLN A 16 15.05 -9.94 -6.21
N LYS A 17 13.93 -9.28 -6.54
CA LYS A 17 13.84 -8.32 -7.65
C LYS A 17 14.23 -6.91 -7.23
N ARG A 18 14.44 -6.67 -5.94
CA ARG A 18 14.83 -5.37 -5.40
C ARG A 18 15.70 -5.53 -4.15
N GLU A 19 16.79 -4.79 -4.12
CA GLU A 19 17.78 -4.77 -3.02
C GLU A 19 17.16 -4.34 -1.69
N LEU A 20 16.18 -3.42 -1.72
CA LEU A 20 15.59 -2.83 -0.52
C LEU A 20 14.06 -2.98 -0.54
N GLY A 21 13.54 -3.63 0.50
CA GLY A 21 12.09 -3.78 0.72
C GLY A 21 11.43 -2.53 1.30
N ILE A 22 12.15 -1.42 1.39
CA ILE A 22 11.73 -0.18 2.02
C ILE A 22 10.85 0.63 1.06
N CYS A 23 9.84 1.30 1.60
CA CYS A 23 8.97 2.20 0.87
C CYS A 23 9.79 3.33 0.24
N SER A 24 9.66 3.54 -1.07
CA SER A 24 10.43 4.58 -1.76
C SER A 24 9.92 5.99 -1.49
N LYS A 25 8.70 6.12 -0.98
CA LYS A 25 8.07 7.41 -0.70
C LYS A 25 8.37 7.93 0.69
N CYS A 26 8.14 7.15 1.74
CA CYS A 26 8.49 7.56 3.10
C CYS A 26 9.94 7.22 3.47
N LYS A 27 10.54 6.17 2.87
CA LYS A 27 11.88 5.65 3.20
C LYS A 27 12.06 5.20 4.66
N GLU A 28 10.99 5.14 5.44
CA GLU A 28 11.03 4.86 6.88
C GLU A 28 10.71 3.39 7.20
N ALA A 29 9.82 2.74 6.44
CA ALA A 29 9.34 1.39 6.75
C ALA A 29 9.33 0.47 5.53
N ARG A 30 9.23 -0.84 5.78
CA ARG A 30 9.08 -1.86 4.74
C ARG A 30 7.75 -1.66 4.01
N GLU A 31 7.78 -1.68 2.68
CA GLU A 31 6.57 -1.47 1.88
C GLU A 31 5.72 -2.75 1.84
N THR A 32 4.80 -2.84 2.78
CA THR A 32 3.76 -3.88 2.86
C THR A 32 2.40 -3.31 2.42
N VAL A 33 1.40 -4.18 2.23
CA VAL A 33 0.05 -3.75 1.82
C VAL A 33 -0.54 -2.80 2.85
N GLN A 34 -0.41 -3.14 4.14
CA GLN A 34 -0.83 -2.29 5.25
C GLN A 34 -0.11 -0.93 5.24
N HIS A 35 1.22 -0.94 5.05
CA HIS A 35 1.98 0.30 4.98
C HIS A 35 1.52 1.17 3.80
N TYR A 36 1.33 0.59 2.62
CA TYR A 36 0.91 1.32 1.43
C TYR A 36 -0.51 1.90 1.55
N LEU A 37 -1.47 1.08 2.00
CA LEU A 37 -2.89 1.45 2.05
C LEU A 37 -3.27 2.29 3.28
N ILE A 38 -2.50 2.24 4.38
CA ILE A 38 -2.92 2.85 5.65
C ILE A 38 -1.86 3.79 6.22
N GLU A 39 -0.60 3.37 6.30
CA GLU A 39 0.38 4.07 7.17
C GLU A 39 1.29 5.05 6.42
N CYS A 40 1.54 4.84 5.13
CA CYS A 40 2.55 5.60 4.40
C CYS A 40 2.13 7.05 4.17
N LYS A 41 2.74 8.00 4.89
CA LYS A 41 2.52 9.45 4.70
C LYS A 41 2.79 9.90 3.26
N GLY A 42 3.79 9.33 2.59
CA GLY A 42 4.11 9.67 1.20
C GLY A 42 3.09 9.21 0.15
N TYR A 43 2.09 8.42 0.54
CA TYR A 43 0.97 8.01 -0.32
C TYR A 43 -0.36 8.62 0.16
N GLU A 44 -0.34 9.53 1.14
CA GLU A 44 -1.55 10.14 1.70
C GLU A 44 -2.42 10.83 0.65
N ASP A 45 -1.79 11.61 -0.24
CA ASP A 45 -2.47 12.29 -1.35
C ASP A 45 -3.19 11.29 -2.28
N LYS A 46 -2.49 10.21 -2.66
CA LYS A 46 -3.07 9.14 -3.49
C LYS A 46 -4.20 8.40 -2.76
N ARG A 47 -4.06 8.19 -1.46
CA ARG A 47 -5.12 7.60 -0.63
C ARG A 47 -6.31 8.53 -0.58
N HIS A 48 -6.10 9.83 -0.43
CA HIS A 48 -7.18 10.80 -0.41
C HIS A 48 -7.99 10.72 -1.71
N THR A 49 -7.31 10.78 -2.87
CA THR A 49 -7.98 10.62 -4.17
C THR A 49 -8.69 9.27 -4.30
N MET A 50 -8.07 8.18 -3.84
CA MET A 50 -8.69 6.85 -3.85
C MET A 50 -9.95 6.82 -2.98
N TRP A 51 -9.90 7.40 -1.78
CA TRP A 51 -11.03 7.46 -0.86
C TRP A 51 -12.16 8.36 -1.38
N GLU A 52 -11.82 9.47 -2.03
CA GLU A 52 -12.79 10.34 -2.69
C GLU A 52 -13.51 9.62 -3.84
N ALA A 53 -12.78 8.81 -4.62
CA ALA A 53 -13.36 8.03 -5.72
C ALA A 53 -14.22 6.84 -5.25
N VAL A 54 -13.84 6.20 -4.14
CA VAL A 54 -14.53 5.02 -3.59
C VAL A 54 -15.74 5.40 -2.71
N GLY A 55 -15.74 6.60 -2.13
CA GLY A 55 -16.79 7.04 -1.22
C GLY A 55 -16.62 6.51 0.21
N ASN A 56 -17.33 7.14 1.15
CA ASN A 56 -17.11 7.00 2.60
C ASN A 56 -17.38 5.57 3.15
N SER A 57 -18.10 4.72 2.41
CA SER A 57 -18.53 3.39 2.88
C SER A 57 -17.41 2.38 3.06
N MET A 58 -16.22 2.61 2.50
CA MET A 58 -15.13 1.63 2.50
C MET A 58 -13.95 2.01 3.41
N ARG A 59 -14.07 3.12 4.17
CA ARG A 59 -13.03 3.61 5.11
C ARG A 59 -12.88 2.75 6.37
N ASP A 60 -13.75 1.77 6.54
CA ASP A 60 -13.70 0.88 7.69
C ASP A 60 -12.59 -0.16 7.48
N LEU A 61 -11.53 -0.08 8.30
CA LEU A 61 -10.40 -1.02 8.24
C LEU A 61 -10.86 -2.48 8.32
N LYS A 62 -11.99 -2.75 9.00
CA LYS A 62 -12.56 -4.08 9.15
C LYS A 62 -13.09 -4.63 7.83
N MET A 63 -13.62 -3.77 6.96
CA MET A 63 -14.05 -4.15 5.61
C MET A 63 -12.88 -4.49 4.68
N LEU A 64 -11.71 -3.87 4.90
CA LEU A 64 -10.51 -4.12 4.08
C LEU A 64 -9.80 -5.42 4.44
N PHE A 65 -9.86 -5.83 5.71
CA PHE A 65 -9.19 -7.04 6.19
C PHE A 65 -10.13 -8.22 6.45
N GLY A 66 -11.45 -8.01 6.34
CA GLY A 66 -12.45 -9.08 6.36
C GLY A 66 -12.31 -10.00 7.57
N GLU A 67 -12.65 -9.49 8.75
CA GLU A 67 -12.77 -10.27 9.99
C GLU A 67 -14.23 -10.50 10.39
#